data_AF-A0A0H4WM42-F1
#
_entry.id   AF-A0A0H4WM42-F1
#
_cell.length_a   1.000
_cell.length_b   1.000
_cell.length_c   1.000
_cell.angle_alpha   90.00
_cell.angle_beta   90.00
_cell.angle_gamma   90.00
#
_symmetry.space_group_name_H-M   'P 1'
#
loop_
_entity.id
_entity.type
_entity.pdbx_description
1 polymer ?
#
loop_
_entity_poly.entity_id
_entity_poly.type
_entity_poly.pdbx_seq_one_letter_code
_entity_poly.pdbx_strand_id
1 'polypeptide(L)'
;MLLFFVDILAKWVVLDGHDRLHAALLEGVTPPLLGLWPFIARSRTESAVREEGALFSAEVQLRAGATPETVERVNRMLLFNFTPDPRGTVSRAWPLPGGRDAWREEVSARRRRERTPLLDDADWKWLL
;
A
#
# COMPACT_ATOMS: atom_id res chain seq x y z
N MET A 1 -15.95 -5.86 12.39
CA MET A 1 -16.37 -4.44 12.44
C MET A 1 -15.60 -3.67 11.40
N LEU A 2 -16.23 -2.72 10.71
CA LEU A 2 -15.52 -1.88 9.75
C LEU A 2 -15.24 -0.51 10.36
N LEU A 3 -13.99 -0.08 10.33
CA LEU A 3 -13.53 1.18 10.89
C LEU A 3 -12.86 2.03 9.81
N PHE A 4 -13.03 3.34 9.85
CA PHE A 4 -12.31 4.30 9.00
C PHE A 4 -11.51 5.28 9.84
N PHE A 5 -10.22 5.45 9.53
CA PHE A 5 -9.36 6.40 10.22
C PHE A 5 -9.54 7.80 9.63
N VAL A 6 -9.81 8.78 10.49
CA VAL A 6 -9.96 10.18 10.13
C VAL A 6 -8.79 10.98 10.69
N ASP A 7 -7.85 11.36 9.82
CA ASP A 7 -6.59 12.03 10.20
C ASP A 7 -6.81 13.31 11.01
N ILE A 8 -7.73 14.19 10.59
CA ILE A 8 -7.99 15.47 11.29
C ILE A 8 -8.49 15.27 12.72
N LEU A 9 -9.13 14.13 13.00
CA LEU A 9 -9.64 13.80 14.33
C LEU A 9 -8.66 12.92 15.12
N ALA A 10 -7.70 12.28 14.45
CA ALA A 10 -6.90 11.19 15.00
C ALA A 10 -7.77 10.12 15.68
N LYS A 11 -8.92 9.78 15.07
CA LYS A 11 -9.89 8.80 15.58
C LYS A 11 -10.32 7.81 14.50
N TRP A 12 -10.78 6.65 14.97
CA TRP A 12 -11.48 5.65 14.18
C TRP A 12 -12.99 5.90 14.26
N VAL A 13 -13.65 5.89 13.10
CA VAL A 13 -15.10 5.95 12.96
C VAL A 13 -15.61 4.56 12.62
N VAL A 14 -16.65 4.09 13.31
CA VAL A 14 -17.32 2.83 12.98
C VAL A 14 -18.18 3.05 11.73
N LEU A 15 -17.85 2.37 10.64
CA LEU A 15 -18.63 2.40 9.41
C LEU A 15 -19.73 1.34 9.42
N ASP A 16 -19.43 0.16 9.94
CA ASP A 16 -20.36 -0.96 10.01
C ASP A 16 -20.11 -1.86 11.23
N GLY A 17 -21.22 -2.40 11.74
CA GLY A 17 -21.25 -3.38 12.82
C GLY A 17 -21.64 -2.84 14.20
N HIS A 18 -22.16 -1.62 14.34
CA HIS A 18 -22.52 -1.00 15.63
C HIS A 18 -23.15 -1.96 16.66
N ASP A 19 -24.13 -2.77 16.27
CA ASP A 19 -24.77 -3.74 17.17
C ASP A 19 -23.80 -4.84 17.64
N ARG A 20 -22.90 -5.31 16.77
CA ARG A 20 -21.84 -6.26 17.14
C ARG A 20 -20.79 -5.61 18.06
N LEU A 21 -20.55 -4.30 17.95
CA LEU A 21 -19.68 -3.58 18.91
C LEU A 21 -20.37 -3.56 20.26
N HIS A 22 -21.65 -3.19 20.27
CA HIS A 22 -22.43 -3.10 21.48
C HIS A 22 -22.54 -4.46 22.18
N ALA A 23 -22.84 -5.54 21.44
CA ALA A 23 -22.85 -6.90 21.96
C ALA A 23 -21.47 -7.30 22.53
N ALA A 24 -20.39 -7.03 21.79
CA ALA A 24 -19.04 -7.36 22.24
C ALA A 24 -18.65 -6.59 23.53
N LEU A 25 -19.09 -5.34 23.67
CA LEU A 25 -18.92 -4.55 24.89
C LEU A 25 -19.70 -5.14 26.07
N LEU A 26 -20.93 -5.59 25.85
CA LEU A 26 -21.76 -6.23 26.88
C LEU A 26 -21.19 -7.59 27.30
N GLU A 27 -20.64 -8.34 26.34
CA GLU A 27 -20.01 -9.64 26.56
C GLU A 27 -18.57 -9.53 27.09
N GLY A 28 -17.99 -8.33 27.12
CA GLY A 28 -16.60 -8.10 27.55
C GLY A 28 -15.55 -8.71 26.62
N VAL A 29 -15.89 -8.91 25.34
CA VAL A 29 -15.01 -9.54 24.33
C VAL A 29 -14.55 -8.50 23.31
N THR A 30 -13.34 -8.69 22.76
CA THR A 30 -12.83 -7.83 21.69
C THR A 30 -13.34 -8.32 20.33
N PRO A 31 -14.15 -7.53 19.60
CA PRO A 31 -14.64 -7.96 18.30
C PRO A 31 -13.53 -7.87 17.24
N PRO A 32 -13.55 -8.72 16.19
CA PRO A 32 -12.60 -8.59 15.09
C PRO A 32 -12.82 -7.26 14.34
N LEU A 33 -11.74 -6.49 14.16
CA LEU A 33 -11.74 -5.16 13.54
C LEU A 33 -11.08 -5.20 12.15
N LEU A 34 -11.67 -4.51 11.18
CA LEU A 34 -11.09 -4.21 9.88
C LEU A 34 -10.99 -2.70 9.74
N GLY A 35 -9.78 -2.17 9.74
CA GLY A 35 -9.50 -0.75 9.55
C GLY A 35 -9.29 -0.39 8.09
N LEU A 36 -9.87 0.72 7.68
CA LEU A 36 -9.61 1.42 6.43
C LEU A 36 -8.91 2.74 6.75
N TRP A 37 -7.83 3.05 6.05
CA TRP A 37 -7.16 4.33 6.15
C TRP A 37 -6.66 4.75 4.77
N PRO A 38 -6.66 6.05 4.45
CA PRO A 38 -6.08 6.53 3.20
C PRO A 38 -4.61 6.14 3.15
N PHE A 39 -4.21 5.42 2.10
CA PHE A 39 -2.82 5.19 1.78
C PHE A 39 -2.49 5.95 0.51
N ILE A 40 -1.71 7.03 0.66
CA ILE A 40 -1.10 7.68 -0.49
C ILE A 40 0.25 7.00 -0.70
N ALA A 41 0.33 6.18 -1.75
CA ALA A 41 1.60 5.71 -2.26
C ALA A 41 2.40 6.94 -2.72
N ARG A 42 3.23 7.49 -1.85
CA ARG A 42 4.18 8.51 -2.27
C ARG A 42 5.19 7.79 -3.15
N SER A 43 5.25 8.14 -4.43
CA SER A 43 6.45 7.81 -5.20
C SER A 43 7.62 8.39 -4.42
N ARG A 44 8.55 7.54 -4.01
CA ARG A 44 9.84 8.02 -3.55
C ARG A 44 10.38 8.80 -4.75
N THR A 45 10.62 10.10 -4.59
CA THR A 45 11.46 10.82 -5.54
C THR A 45 12.77 10.03 -5.58
N GLU A 46 13.04 9.36 -6.70
CA GLU A 46 14.30 8.65 -6.91
C GLU A 46 15.41 9.62 -6.52
N SER A 47 16.05 9.37 -5.39
CA SER A 47 17.16 10.18 -4.97
C SER A 47 18.35 9.58 -5.69
N ALA A 48 18.47 9.90 -6.99
CA ALA A 48 19.56 9.44 -7.84
C ALA A 48 20.91 9.63 -7.14
N VAL A 49 21.08 10.75 -6.43
CA VAL A 49 22.25 11.05 -5.59
C VAL A 49 22.49 10.03 -4.46
N ARG A 50 21.43 9.61 -3.75
CA ARG A 50 21.54 8.63 -2.67
C ARG A 50 21.85 7.23 -3.19
N GLU A 51 21.24 6.86 -4.31
CA GLU A 51 21.42 5.55 -4.95
C GLU A 51 22.80 5.43 -5.59
N GLU A 52 23.24 6.47 -6.30
CA GLU A 52 24.59 6.58 -6.86
C GLU A 52 25.64 6.54 -5.75
N GLY A 53 25.44 7.27 -4.65
CA GLY A 53 26.32 7.22 -3.48
C GLY A 53 26.37 5.83 -2.83
N ALA A 54 25.25 5.10 -2.78
CA ALA A 54 25.20 3.74 -2.26
C ALA A 54 25.94 2.75 -3.17
N LEU A 55 25.82 2.87 -4.49
CA LEU A 55 26.55 2.05 -5.46
C LEU A 55 28.05 2.32 -5.41
N PHE A 56 28.46 3.59 -5.41
CA PHE A 56 29.86 3.97 -5.26
C PHE A 56 30.47 3.43 -3.97
N SER A 57 29.73 3.56 -2.85
CA SER A 57 30.17 3.02 -1.56
C SER A 57 30.31 1.49 -1.57
N ALA A 58 29.38 0.78 -2.22
CA ALA A 58 29.45 -0.67 -2.38
C ALA A 58 30.69 -1.08 -3.18
N GLU A 59 30.95 -0.40 -4.30
CA GLU A 59 32.09 -0.69 -5.17
C GLU A 59 33.43 -0.48 -4.45
N VAL A 60 33.60 0.64 -3.74
CA VAL A 60 34.81 0.93 -2.97
C VAL A 60 35.07 -0.15 -1.91
N GLN A 61 34.03 -0.56 -1.19
CA GLN A 61 34.16 -1.54 -0.10
C GLN A 61 34.47 -2.95 -0.61
N LEU A 62 33.89 -3.36 -1.75
CA LEU A 62 34.16 -4.68 -2.33
C LEU A 62 35.55 -4.75 -2.96
N ARG A 63 36.03 -3.66 -3.58
CA ARG A 63 37.40 -3.56 -4.14
C ARG A 63 38.49 -3.60 -3.07
N ALA A 64 38.20 -3.10 -1.86
CA ALA A 64 39.15 -3.10 -0.75
C ALA A 64 39.42 -4.51 -0.16
N GLY A 65 38.63 -5.51 -0.55
CA GLY A 65 38.76 -6.90 -0.10
C GLY A 65 37.42 -7.47 0.36
N ALA A 66 36.84 -8.36 -0.45
CA ALA A 66 35.55 -8.96 -0.16
C ALA A 66 35.69 -10.13 0.84
N THR A 67 35.49 -9.84 2.13
CA THR A 67 35.19 -10.87 3.13
C THR A 67 33.69 -11.18 3.15
N PRO A 68 33.25 -12.36 3.62
CA PRO A 68 31.83 -12.67 3.77
C PRO A 68 31.06 -11.61 4.57
N GLU A 69 31.65 -11.06 5.62
CA GLU A 69 31.06 -10.03 6.47
C GLU A 69 30.90 -8.70 5.72
N THR A 70 31.89 -8.38 4.87
CA THR A 70 31.86 -7.19 4.03
C THR A 70 30.78 -7.29 2.96
N VAL A 71 30.66 -8.46 2.31
CA VAL A 71 29.62 -8.74 1.32
C VAL A 71 28.23 -8.62 1.95
N GLU A 72 28.02 -9.24 3.11
CA GLU A 72 26.74 -9.21 3.81
C GLU A 72 26.37 -7.78 4.26
N ARG A 73 27.35 -7.00 4.73
CA ARG A 73 27.14 -5.58 5.09
C ARG A 73 26.75 -4.74 3.88
N VAL A 74 27.43 -4.93 2.74
CA VAL A 74 27.11 -4.23 1.49
C VAL A 74 25.72 -4.64 0.98
N ASN A 75 25.37 -5.92 1.03
CA ASN A 75 24.05 -6.41 0.64
C ASN A 75 22.94 -5.75 1.48
N ARG A 76 23.06 -5.72 2.80
CA ARG A 76 22.06 -5.05 3.66
C ARG A 76 21.94 -3.56 3.36
N MET A 77 23.06 -2.88 3.11
CA MET A 77 23.07 -1.47 2.74
C MET A 77 22.36 -1.24 1.39
N LEU A 78 22.64 -2.07 0.38
CA LEU A 78 21.98 -1.99 -0.92
C LEU A 78 20.48 -2.29 -0.79
N LEU A 79 20.10 -3.36 -0.10
CA LEU A 79 18.71 -3.67 0.18
C LEU A 79 18.01 -2.49 0.87
N PHE A 80 18.61 -1.88 1.88
CA PHE A 80 18.01 -0.72 2.55
C PHE A 80 17.84 0.50 1.64
N ASN A 81 18.76 0.74 0.70
CA ASN A 81 18.71 1.93 -0.16
C ASN A 81 17.83 1.76 -1.40
N PHE A 82 17.67 0.51 -1.88
CA PHE A 82 16.99 0.16 -3.13
C PHE A 82 15.70 -0.64 -2.93
N THR A 83 15.45 -1.20 -1.74
CA THR A 83 14.14 -1.80 -1.43
C THR A 83 13.18 -0.66 -1.12
N PRO A 84 12.09 -0.49 -1.89
CA PRO A 84 11.05 0.45 -1.53
C PRO A 84 10.52 0.03 -0.17
N ASP A 85 10.64 0.89 0.84
CA ASP A 85 9.97 0.71 2.12
C ASP A 85 8.46 0.72 1.81
N PRO A 86 7.76 -0.43 1.83
CA PRO A 86 6.32 -0.40 1.77
C PRO A 86 5.92 0.02 3.18
N ARG A 87 5.98 1.33 3.45
CA ARG A 87 5.66 1.88 4.77
C ARG A 87 4.28 1.39 5.17
N GLY A 88 4.30 0.34 5.98
CA GLY A 88 3.31 -0.07 6.95
C GLY A 88 1.87 -0.16 6.49
N THR A 89 1.55 -0.77 5.34
CA THR A 89 0.15 -1.10 5.08
C THR A 89 0.00 -2.36 4.23
N VAL A 90 -0.37 -3.47 4.88
CA VAL A 90 -1.04 -4.59 4.19
C VAL A 90 -2.43 -4.10 3.81
N SER A 91 -2.51 -3.29 2.76
CA SER A 91 -3.80 -2.99 2.14
C SER A 91 -4.23 -4.23 1.37
N ARG A 92 -5.42 -4.75 1.66
CA ARG A 92 -6.09 -5.66 0.70
C ARG A 92 -6.70 -4.88 -0.47
N ALA A 93 -6.70 -3.54 -0.42
CA ALA A 93 -7.08 -2.74 -1.56
C ALA A 93 -5.93 -2.80 -2.57
N TRP A 94 -6.22 -3.38 -3.73
CA TRP A 94 -5.30 -3.38 -4.86
C TRP A 94 -5.14 -1.92 -5.33
N PRO A 95 -3.92 -1.35 -5.30
CA PRO A 95 -3.72 -0.07 -5.97
C PRO A 95 -4.10 -0.25 -7.44
N LEU A 96 -4.96 0.62 -7.97
CA LEU A 96 -5.38 0.58 -9.38
C LEU A 96 -4.20 1.04 -10.25
N PRO A 97 -3.47 0.15 -10.92
CA PRO A 97 -2.31 0.55 -11.72
C PRO A 97 -2.81 1.42 -12.89
N GLY A 98 -2.23 2.61 -13.06
CA GLY A 98 -2.72 3.60 -14.05
C GLY A 98 -3.92 4.43 -13.60
N GLY A 99 -4.35 4.30 -12.34
CA GLY A 99 -5.41 5.11 -11.75
C GLY A 99 -6.82 4.72 -12.20
N ARG A 100 -7.78 5.58 -11.88
CA ARG A 100 -9.21 5.33 -12.13
C ARG A 100 -9.52 5.13 -13.62
N ASP A 101 -8.93 5.93 -14.49
CA ASP A 101 -9.28 5.92 -15.91
C ASP A 101 -8.75 4.67 -16.62
N ALA A 102 -7.52 4.27 -16.32
CA ALA A 102 -6.95 3.02 -16.84
C ALA A 102 -7.75 1.80 -16.37
N TRP A 103 -8.14 1.78 -15.09
CA TRP A 103 -8.94 0.69 -14.54
C TRP A 103 -10.37 0.67 -15.11
N ARG A 104 -11.01 1.84 -15.30
CA ARG A 104 -12.31 1.96 -15.97
C ARG A 104 -12.24 1.36 -17.38
N GLU A 105 -11.18 1.66 -18.12
CA GLU A 105 -10.99 1.12 -19.46
C GLU A 105 -10.75 -0.40 -19.43
N GLU A 106 -9.94 -0.91 -18.49
CA GLU A 106 -9.69 -2.35 -18.34
C GLU A 106 -10.98 -3.14 -18.05
N VAL A 107 -11.78 -2.66 -17.09
CA VAL A 107 -13.05 -3.29 -16.72
C VAL A 107 -14.05 -3.22 -17.88
N SER A 108 -14.11 -2.09 -18.58
CA SER A 108 -14.95 -1.92 -19.78
C SER A 108 -14.54 -2.89 -20.88
N ALA A 109 -13.23 -3.02 -21.15
CA ALA A 109 -12.69 -3.96 -22.12
C ALA A 109 -13.00 -5.42 -21.75
N ARG A 110 -12.90 -5.78 -20.48
CA ARG A 110 -13.27 -7.13 -20.00
C ARG A 110 -14.77 -7.41 -20.20
N ARG A 111 -15.65 -6.48 -19.81
CA ARG A 111 -17.10 -6.62 -20.00
C ARG A 111 -17.51 -6.75 -21.47
N ARG A 112 -16.85 -6.01 -22.38
CA ARG A 112 -17.02 -6.18 -23.84
C ARG A 112 -16.68 -7.60 -24.29
N ARG A 113 -15.55 -8.16 -23.82
CA ARG A 113 -15.15 -9.54 -24.12
C ARG A 113 -16.14 -10.58 -23.59
N GLU A 114 -16.65 -10.37 -22.39
CA GLU A 114 -17.58 -11.26 -21.70
C GLU A 114 -19.06 -11.04 -22.12
N ARG A 115 -19.33 -10.12 -23.06
CA ARG A 115 -20.69 -9.70 -23.46
C ARG A 115 -21.59 -9.29 -22.29
N THR A 116 -20.97 -8.80 -21.22
CA THR A 116 -21.68 -8.24 -20.06
C THR A 116 -22.00 -6.78 -20.33
N PRO A 117 -23.17 -6.26 -19.90
CA PRO A 117 -23.51 -4.84 -20.07
C PRO A 117 -22.41 -3.92 -19.54
N LEU A 118 -22.14 -2.85 -20.30
CA LEU A 118 -21.22 -1.79 -19.86
C LEU A 118 -21.83 -1.05 -18.67
N LEU A 119 -20.95 -0.62 -17.76
CA LEU A 119 -21.31 0.22 -16.63
C LEU A 119 -21.41 1.68 -17.11
N ASP A 120 -22.41 2.40 -16.64
CA ASP A 120 -22.59 3.82 -16.95
C ASP A 120 -21.85 4.74 -15.95
N ASP A 121 -21.92 6.05 -16.14
CA ASP A 121 -21.25 7.00 -15.24
C ASP A 121 -21.81 7.00 -13.81
N ALA A 122 -23.07 6.58 -13.60
CA ALA A 122 -23.65 6.47 -12.27
C ALA A 122 -23.06 5.27 -11.51
N ASP A 123 -22.82 4.16 -12.21
CA ASP A 123 -22.17 2.96 -11.66
C ASP A 123 -20.73 3.23 -11.17
N TRP A 124 -20.06 4.26 -11.69
CA TRP A 124 -18.69 4.61 -11.30
C TRP A 124 -18.60 5.64 -10.16
N LYS A 125 -19.72 6.20 -9.70
CA LYS A 125 -19.73 7.31 -8.72
C LYS A 125 -19.14 6.93 -7.35
N TRP A 126 -19.13 5.65 -6.99
CA TRP A 126 -18.57 5.18 -5.71
C TRP A 126 -17.04 5.17 -5.67
N LEU A 127 -16.36 5.42 -6.81
CA LEU A 127 -14.90 5.55 -6.91
C LEU A 127 -14.41 7.01 -6.82
N LEU A 128 -15.27 7.94 -6.37
CA LEU A 128 -14.95 9.35 -6.11
C LEU A 128 -14.65 9.58 -4.63
#